data_AF-A0A7C3ITK5-F1
#
_entry.id   AF-A0A7C3ITK5-F1
#
_cell.length_a   1.000
_cell.length_b   1.000
_cell.length_c   1.000
_cell.angle_alpha   90.00
_cell.angle_beta   90.00
_cell.angle_gamma   90.00
#
_symmetry.space_group_name_H-M   'P 1'
#
loop_
_entity.id
_entity.type
_entity.pdbx_description
1 polymer ?
#
loop_
_entity_poly.entity_id
_entity_poly.type
_entity_poly.pdbx_seq_one_letter_code
_entity_poly.pdbx_strand_id
1 'polypeptide(L)' 'MAELTWEKNSKAMFDKCIEGSPKPFRAMTEKKLMEAITKKAGDAAVVTEDMIIECVKEITPKPFVAMALKALEPLKTA' A
#
# COMPACT_ATOMS: atom_id res chain seq x y z
N MET A 1 -7.61 2.97 16.45
CA MET A 1 -7.33 2.95 14.99
C MET A 1 -8.70 2.96 14.34
N ALA A 2 -9.02 3.98 13.54
CA ALA A 2 -10.26 3.94 12.75
C ALA A 2 -10.23 2.68 11.88
N GLU A 3 -11.35 1.98 11.80
CA GLU A 3 -11.47 0.78 10.98
C GLU A 3 -11.43 1.20 9.51
N LEU A 4 -10.35 0.86 8.80
CA LEU A 4 -10.21 1.21 7.39
C LEU A 4 -11.17 0.36 6.56
N THR A 5 -11.96 1.01 5.73
CA THR A 5 -12.80 0.39 4.71
C THR A 5 -11.97 0.22 3.44
N TRP A 6 -11.75 -1.02 3.02
CA TRP A 6 -10.93 -1.34 1.85
C TRP A 6 -11.82 -1.52 0.62
N GLU A 7 -11.63 -0.69 -0.40
CA GLU A 7 -12.33 -0.82 -1.66
C GLU A 7 -11.62 -1.74 -2.65
N LYS A 8 -12.40 -2.55 -3.35
CA LYS A 8 -11.92 -3.44 -4.43
C LYS A 8 -10.71 -4.26 -3.96
N ASN A 9 -9.60 -4.24 -4.71
CA ASN A 9 -8.39 -4.99 -4.39
C ASN A 9 -7.39 -4.20 -3.53
N SER A 10 -7.76 -3.06 -2.93
CA SER A 10 -6.81 -2.24 -2.16
C SER A 10 -6.19 -2.99 -0.98
N LYS A 11 -6.98 -3.83 -0.30
CA LYS A 11 -6.49 -4.75 0.75
C LYS A 11 -5.43 -5.71 0.21
N ALA A 12 -5.71 -6.35 -0.93
CA ALA A 12 -4.81 -7.31 -1.56
C ALA A 12 -3.51 -6.63 -2.04
N MET A 13 -3.60 -5.41 -2.55
CA MET A 13 -2.42 -4.61 -2.94
C MET A 13 -1.56 -4.26 -1.72
N PHE A 14 -2.18 -3.85 -0.61
CA PHE A 14 -1.47 -3.61 0.65
C PHE A 14 -0.73 -4.87 1.13
N ASP A 15 -1.42 -6.00 1.20
CA ASP A 15 -0.83 -7.27 1.64
C ASP A 15 0.33 -7.68 0.71
N LYS A 16 0.17 -7.48 -0.61
CA LYS A 16 1.22 -7.77 -1.61
C LYS A 16 2.48 -6.94 -1.40
N CYS A 17 2.36 -5.67 -1.00
CA CYS A 17 3.52 -4.83 -0.70
C CYS A 17 4.34 -5.37 0.48
N ILE A 18 3.67 -5.91 1.50
CA ILE A 18 4.32 -6.49 2.67
C ILE A 18 5.00 -7.81 2.28
N GLU A 19 4.29 -8.69 1.56
CA GLU A 19 4.84 -9.96 1.08
C GLU A 19 6.08 -9.78 0.20
N GLY A 20 6.02 -8.81 -0.72
CA GLY A 20 7.10 -8.46 -1.65
C GLY A 20 8.29 -7.77 -0.98
N SER A 21 8.13 -7.29 0.26
CA SER A 21 9.23 -6.71 1.02
C SER A 21 10.15 -7.80 1.59
N PRO A 22 11.48 -7.58 1.64
CA PRO A 22 12.40 -8.51 2.28
C PRO A 22 12.02 -8.73 3.75
N LYS A 23 12.16 -9.97 4.26
CA LYS A 23 11.73 -10.35 5.62
C LYS A 23 12.11 -9.35 6.72
N PRO A 24 13.36 -8.83 6.79
CA PRO A 24 13.74 -7.87 7.83
C PRO A 24 12.99 -6.54 7.76
N PHE A 25 12.49 -6.16 6.59
CA PHE A 25 11.82 -4.89 6.35
C PHE A 25 10.29 -4.98 6.36
N ARG A 26 9.69 -6.17 6.37
CA ARG A 26 8.22 -6.34 6.30
C ARG A 26 7.46 -5.55 7.35
N ALA A 27 7.87 -5.66 8.63
CA ALA A 27 7.24 -4.92 9.72
C ALA A 27 7.39 -3.39 9.56
N MET A 28 8.52 -2.94 9.01
CA MET A 28 8.74 -1.52 8.70
C MET A 28 7.87 -1.07 7.52
N THR A 29 7.78 -1.86 6.46
CA THR A 29 6.92 -1.59 5.31
C THR A 29 5.47 -1.50 5.74
N GLU A 30 4.97 -2.48 6.48
CA GLU A 30 3.60 -2.51 7.00
C GLU A 30 3.29 -1.25 7.81
N LYS A 31 4.16 -0.92 8.77
CA LYS A 31 4.00 0.28 9.59
C LYS A 31 3.97 1.55 8.75
N LYS A 32 4.95 1.77 7.88
CA LYS A 32 5.03 2.99 7.06
C LYS A 32 3.89 3.09 6.05
N LEU A 33 3.46 1.97 5.48
CA LEU A 33 2.37 1.92 4.52
C LEU A 33 1.03 2.20 5.22
N MET A 34 0.78 1.62 6.39
CA MET A 34 -0.38 1.94 7.21
C MET A 34 -0.40 3.41 7.63
N GLU A 35 0.72 3.96 8.09
CA GLU A 35 0.82 5.39 8.45
C GLU A 35 0.51 6.30 7.25
N ALA A 36 1.03 5.98 6.06
CA ALA A 36 0.77 6.72 4.83
C ALA A 36 -0.71 6.62 4.39
N ILE A 37 -1.30 5.42 4.46
CA ILE A 37 -2.70 5.17 4.11
C ILE A 37 -3.63 5.89 5.07
N THR A 38 -3.43 5.75 6.38
CA THR A 38 -4.27 6.44 7.38
C THR A 38 -4.19 7.95 7.21
N LYS A 39 -3.01 8.49 6.90
CA LYS A 39 -2.85 9.92 6.62
C LYS A 39 -3.60 10.36 5.36
N LYS A 40 -3.60 9.55 4.29
CA LYS A 40 -4.32 9.87 3.03
C LYS A 40 -5.83 9.66 3.12
N ALA A 41 -6.27 8.58 3.77
CA ALA A 41 -7.68 8.26 3.94
C ALA A 41 -8.39 9.28 4.85
N GLY A 42 -7.66 9.89 5.78
CA GLY A 42 -8.20 10.91 6.69
C GLY A 42 -9.45 10.42 7.42
N ASP A 43 -10.44 11.30 7.55
CA ASP A 43 -11.69 10.98 8.25
C ASP A 43 -12.62 10.07 7.44
N ALA A 44 -12.42 9.95 6.12
CA ALA A 44 -13.22 9.06 5.30
C ALA A 44 -12.94 7.58 5.62
N ALA A 45 -11.72 7.27 6.09
CA ALA A 45 -11.26 5.91 6.38
C ALA A 45 -11.43 4.90 5.21
N VAL A 46 -11.66 5.39 3.98
CA VAL A 46 -11.81 4.57 2.78
C VAL A 46 -10.47 4.49 2.04
N VAL A 47 -10.05 3.28 1.71
CA VAL A 47 -8.78 2.97 1.06
C VAL A 47 -9.02 2.43 -0.34
N THR A 48 -8.60 3.18 -1.36
CA THR A 48 -8.72 2.81 -2.77
C THR A 48 -7.42 2.24 -3.31
N GLU A 49 -7.49 1.55 -4.45
CA GLU A 49 -6.29 1.00 -5.13
C GLU A 49 -5.29 2.10 -5.55
N ASP A 50 -5.80 3.24 -6.01
CA ASP A 50 -4.96 4.39 -6.37
C ASP A 50 -4.26 4.99 -5.15
N MET A 51 -4.94 5.02 -3.99
CA MET A 51 -4.32 5.44 -2.73
C MET A 51 -3.14 4.53 -2.36
N ILE A 52 -3.28 3.21 -2.53
CA ILE A 52 -2.17 2.28 -2.30
C ILE A 52 -1.00 2.60 -3.22
N ILE A 53 -1.26 2.80 -4.52
CA ILE A 53 -0.22 3.13 -5.50
C ILE A 53 0.52 4.42 -5.13
N GLU A 54 -0.20 5.45 -4.71
CA GLU A 54 0.39 6.70 -4.26
C GLU A 54 1.25 6.50 -3.01
N CYS A 55 0.73 5.80 -1.99
CA CYS A 55 1.49 5.51 -0.77
C CYS A 55 2.76 4.70 -1.08
N VAL A 56 2.68 3.69 -1.96
CA VAL A 56 3.85 2.92 -2.39
C VAL A 56 4.90 3.82 -3.03
N LYS A 57 4.51 4.75 -3.91
CA LYS A 57 5.45 5.70 -4.54
C LYS A 57 6.11 6.64 -3.52
N GLU A 58 5.41 6.98 -2.44
CA GLU A 58 5.90 7.88 -1.39
C GLU A 58 6.88 7.17 -0.43
N ILE A 59 6.56 5.95 0.01
CA ILE A 59 7.33 5.28 1.07
C ILE A 59 8.43 4.37 0.53
N THR A 60 8.29 3.87 -0.70
CA THR A 60 9.21 2.89 -1.27
C THR A 60 10.45 3.62 -1.79
N PRO A 61 11.67 3.15 -1.46
CA PRO A 61 12.88 3.77 -1.99
C PRO A 61 12.88 3.71 -3.53
N LYS A 62 13.30 4.81 -4.18
CA LYS A 62 13.27 4.97 -5.65
C LYS A 62 13.73 3.75 -6.46
N PRO A 63 14.82 3.04 -6.09
CA PRO A 63 15.27 1.85 -6.84
C PRO A 63 14.24 0.71 -6.87
N PHE A 64 13.36 0.63 -5.87
CA PHE A 64 12.40 -0.46 -5.71
C PHE A 64 10.97 -0.08 -6.13
N VAL A 65 10.66 1.22 -6.32
CA VAL A 65 9.32 1.69 -6.68
C VAL A 65 8.80 1.00 -7.94
N ALA A 66 9.60 0.94 -9.01
CA ALA A 66 9.17 0.32 -10.27
C ALA A 66 8.87 -1.18 -10.10
N MET A 67 9.64 -1.90 -9.29
CA MET A 67 9.41 -3.30 -8.99
C MET A 67 8.13 -3.49 -8.16
N ALA A 68 7.91 -2.64 -7.15
CA ALA A 68 6.70 -2.67 -6.34
C ALA A 68 5.45 -2.39 -7.20
N LEU A 69 5.49 -1.38 -8.08
CA LEU A 69 4.37 -1.06 -8.96
C LEU A 69 4.06 -2.21 -9.92
N LYS A 70 5.08 -2.83 -10.55
CA LYS A 70 4.88 -4.03 -11.39
C LYS A 70 4.24 -5.20 -10.64
N ALA A 71 4.53 -5.36 -9.35
CA ALA A 71 3.91 -6.41 -8.54
C ALA A 71 2.43 -6.12 -8.23
N LEU A 72 2.00 -4.86 -8.29
CA LEU A 72 0.63 -4.42 -8.04
C LEU A 72 -0.22 -4.32 -9.31
N GLU A 73 0.40 -4.17 -10.49
CA GLU A 73 -0.31 -4.09 -11.79
C GLU A 73 -1.36 -5.20 -11.99
N PRO A 74 -1.11 -6.49 -11.68
CA PRO A 74 -2.11 -7.55 -11.88
C PRO A 74 -3.30 -7.46 -10.90
N LEU A 75 -3.15 -6.71 -9.81
CA LEU A 75 -4.18 -6.54 -8.78
C LEU A 75 -5.02 -5.30 -9.01
N LYS A 76 -4.53 -4.32 -9.78
CA LYS A 76 -5.29 -3.12 -10.10
C LYS A 76 -6.50 -3.49 -10.97
N THR A 77 -7.66 -3.04 -10.55
CA THR A 77 -8.92 -3.20 -11.28
C THR A 77 -9.18 -1.98 -12.16
N ALA A 78 -9.91 -2.19 -13.26
CA ALA A 78 -10.34 -1.12 -14.16
C ALA A 78 -11.41 -0.21 -13.53
#